data_AF-A0A7C7CM74-F1
#
_entry.id   AF-A0A7C7CM74-F1
#
_cell.length_a   1.000
_cell.length_b   1.000
_cell.length_c   1.000
_cell.angle_alpha   90.00
_cell.angle_beta   90.00
_cell.angle_gamma   90.00
#
_symmetry.space_group_name_H-M   'P 1'
#
loop_
_entity.id
_entity.type
_entity.pdbx_description
1 polymer ?
#
loop_
_entity_poly.entity_id
_entity_poly.type
_entity_poly.pdbx_seq_one_letter_code
_entity_poly.pdbx_strand_id
1 'polypeptide(L)'
;MTTAVQSSWVALVGNPNSGKTAIFNLLTGLNQKVSNYPGVTVEKKTGQARFADGSKFYILDLPGTYSLTAESMDERIVTEQVLNWIHGHEPPGVIVSVVDATNLSRNLYLTTQLADLGIPVVVALNMMDMVKDEIKIDLEKLANDLGIA
;
A
#
# COMPACT_ATOMS: atom_id res chain seq x y z
N MET A 1 -22.94 -18.66 9.71
CA MET A 1 -22.36 -17.52 8.99
C MET A 1 -21.29 -16.94 9.88
N THR A 2 -20.05 -17.39 9.70
CA THR A 2 -18.90 -16.92 10.49
C THR A 2 -18.56 -15.53 9.98
N THR A 3 -18.90 -14.48 10.73
CA THR A 3 -18.38 -13.14 10.49
C THR A 3 -16.87 -13.23 10.58
N ALA A 4 -16.19 -13.21 9.43
CA ALA A 4 -14.75 -13.06 9.37
C ALA A 4 -14.42 -11.78 10.14
N VAL A 5 -13.52 -11.88 11.12
CA VAL A 5 -12.96 -10.70 11.77
C VAL A 5 -12.33 -9.89 10.65
N GLN A 6 -12.94 -8.75 10.31
CA GLN A 6 -12.37 -7.83 9.35
C GLN A 6 -11.06 -7.33 9.97
N SER A 7 -9.93 -7.79 9.41
CA SER A 7 -8.60 -7.41 9.89
C SER A 7 -8.53 -5.89 10.04
N SER A 8 -8.31 -5.42 11.27
CA SER A 8 -8.36 -4.00 11.65
C SER A 8 -7.08 -3.24 11.28
N TRP A 9 -6.38 -3.71 10.25
CA TRP A 9 -5.09 -3.17 9.86
C TRP A 9 -4.93 -3.03 8.34
N VAL A 10 -4.15 -2.03 7.97
CA VAL A 10 -3.96 -1.51 6.60
C VAL A 10 -2.52 -1.75 6.17
N ALA A 11 -2.31 -2.22 4.95
CA ALA A 11 -0.99 -2.26 4.34
C ALA A 11 -0.80 -1.07 3.40
N LEU A 12 0.30 -0.33 3.55
CA LEU A 12 0.74 0.66 2.55
C LEU A 12 1.74 0.00 1.61
N VAL A 13 1.43 0.02 0.31
CA VAL A 13 2.26 -0.57 -0.75
C VAL A 13 2.40 0.43 -1.89
N GLY A 14 3.57 0.52 -2.51
CA GLY A 14 3.78 1.43 -3.62
C GLY A 14 5.23 1.44 -4.07
N ASN A 15 5.48 2.08 -5.20
CA ASN A 15 6.82 2.20 -5.76
C ASN A 15 7.74 2.98 -4.82
N PRO A 16 9.05 2.73 -4.84
CA PRO A 16 10.03 3.64 -4.25
C PRO A 16 9.78 5.09 -4.69
N ASN A 17 9.88 6.03 -3.75
CA ASN A 17 9.64 7.46 -3.95
C ASN A 17 8.21 7.86 -4.35
N SER A 18 7.21 6.99 -4.27
CA SER A 18 5.79 7.33 -4.50
C SER A 18 5.15 8.25 -3.43
N GLY A 19 5.90 8.58 -2.38
CA GLY A 19 5.41 9.36 -1.23
C GLY A 19 4.71 8.53 -0.14
N LYS A 20 4.82 7.20 -0.23
CA LYS A 20 4.32 6.25 0.78
C LYS A 20 4.71 6.59 2.22
N THR A 21 6.00 6.90 2.46
CA THR A 21 6.50 7.31 3.80
C THR A 21 5.85 8.60 4.30
N ALA A 22 5.54 9.55 3.40
CA ALA A 22 4.89 10.80 3.78
C ALA A 22 3.45 10.54 4.23
N ILE A 23 2.70 9.71 3.49
CA ILE A 23 1.35 9.27 3.86
C ILE A 23 1.37 8.52 5.19
N PHE A 24 2.29 7.58 5.38
CA PHE A 24 2.45 6.85 6.65
C PHE A 24 2.62 7.82 7.82
N ASN A 25 3.59 8.73 7.73
CA ASN A 25 3.87 9.70 8.79
C ASN A 25 2.68 10.63 9.07
N LEU A 26 1.95 11.05 8.02
CA LEU A 26 0.74 11.86 8.15
C LEU A 26 -0.36 11.15 8.95
N LEU A 27 -0.54 9.84 8.69
CA LEU A 27 -1.58 9.04 9.35
C LEU A 27 -1.23 8.67 10.79
N THR A 28 0.04 8.36 11.07
CA THR A 28 0.47 7.83 12.38
C THR A 28 0.95 8.92 13.34
N GLY A 29 1.48 10.03 12.80
CA GLY A 29 2.21 11.02 13.58
C GLY A 29 3.33 10.35 14.39
N LEU A 30 3.34 10.60 15.70
CA LEU A 30 4.33 10.02 16.62
C LEU A 30 4.02 8.56 17.04
N ASN A 31 2.87 8.00 16.68
CA ASN A 31 2.47 6.65 17.10
C ASN A 31 3.01 5.57 16.16
N GLN A 32 4.32 5.62 15.90
CA GLN A 32 5.01 4.73 14.97
C GLN A 32 6.14 3.96 15.67
N LYS A 33 6.43 2.77 15.16
CA LYS A 33 7.52 1.91 15.57
C LYS A 33 8.31 1.47 14.33
N VAL A 34 9.62 1.70 14.38
CA VAL A 34 10.58 1.22 13.39
C VAL A 34 11.36 0.07 14.00
N SER A 35 11.45 -1.03 13.27
CA SER A 35 12.27 -2.21 13.59
C SER A 35 12.85 -2.75 12.28
N ASN A 36 13.62 -3.84 12.32
CA ASN A 36 14.04 -4.54 11.10
C ASN A 36 13.23 -5.82 10.92
N TYR A 37 13.07 -6.26 9.66
CA TYR A 37 12.58 -7.61 9.38
C TYR A 37 13.58 -8.66 9.91
N PRO A 38 13.11 -9.83 10.38
CA PRO A 38 13.99 -10.85 10.96
C PRO A 38 15.12 -11.25 10.01
N GLY A 39 16.37 -11.21 10.51
CA GLY A 39 17.54 -11.69 9.76
C GLY A 39 18.05 -10.77 8.65
N VAL A 40 17.47 -9.57 8.48
CA VAL A 40 17.87 -8.61 7.44
C VAL A 40 17.93 -7.18 7.98
N THR A 41 18.58 -6.27 7.24
CA THR A 41 18.69 -4.84 7.60
C THR A 41 17.56 -3.98 7.05
N VAL A 42 16.54 -4.59 6.44
CA VAL A 42 15.42 -3.87 5.85
C VAL A 42 14.48 -3.39 6.95
N GLU A 43 14.14 -2.10 6.92
CA GLU A 43 13.24 -1.47 7.90
C GLU A 43 11.80 -1.98 7.75
N LYS A 44 11.17 -2.28 8.89
CA LYS A 44 9.75 -2.54 9.06
C LYS A 44 9.14 -1.40 9.87
N LYS A 45 8.25 -0.62 9.26
CA LYS A 45 7.55 0.48 9.96
C LYS A 45 6.10 0.10 10.20
N THR A 46 5.69 0.22 11.45
CA THR A 46 4.32 -0.05 11.89
C THR A 46 3.82 1.14 12.67
N GLY A 47 2.53 1.39 12.65
CA GLY A 47 1.96 2.49 13.42
C GLY A 47 0.50 2.29 13.75
N GLN A 48 0.01 3.19 14.59
CA GLN A 48 -1.42 3.30 14.91
C GLN A 48 -1.93 4.65 14.40
N ALA A 49 -3.06 4.59 13.70
CA ALA A 49 -3.77 5.75 13.18
C ALA A 49 -5.23 5.71 13.65
N ARG A 50 -5.98 6.77 13.36
CA ARG A 50 -7.39 6.90 13.74
C ARG A 50 -8.23 7.25 12.53
N PHE A 51 -9.41 6.65 12.43
CA PHE A 51 -10.47 7.09 11.54
C PHE A 51 -11.08 8.40 12.04
N ALA A 52 -11.89 9.05 11.19
CA ALA A 52 -12.56 10.31 11.51
C ALA A 52 -13.52 10.18 12.71
N ASP A 53 -14.09 9.00 12.94
CA ASP A 53 -14.94 8.69 14.10
C ASP A 53 -14.15 8.41 15.39
N GLY A 54 -12.81 8.50 15.34
CA GLY A 54 -11.90 8.29 16.45
C GLY A 54 -11.51 6.83 16.71
N SER A 55 -12.11 5.86 16.00
CA SER A 55 -11.73 4.45 16.07
C SER A 55 -10.32 4.23 15.55
N LYS A 56 -9.62 3.23 16.10
CA LYS A 56 -8.19 3.00 15.83
C LYS A 56 -8.01 1.92 14.78
N PHE A 57 -7.00 2.09 13.93
CA PHE A 57 -6.50 1.04 13.06
C PHE A 57 -4.97 0.98 13.11
N TYR A 58 -4.44 -0.17 12.71
CA TYR A 58 -2.99 -0.36 12.59
C TYR A 58 -2.58 -0.25 11.13
N ILE A 59 -1.36 0.24 10.89
CA ILE A 59 -0.83 0.41 9.55
C ILE A 59 0.58 -0.17 9.47
N LEU A 60 0.84 -0.94 8.41
CA LEU A 60 2.14 -1.47 8.07
C LEU A 60 2.63 -0.78 6.79
N ASP A 61 3.80 -0.16 6.86
CA ASP A 61 4.50 0.34 5.68
C ASP A 61 5.40 -0.75 5.13
N LEU A 62 5.14 -1.20 3.90
CA LEU A 62 6.01 -2.16 3.22
C LEU A 62 7.20 -1.44 2.57
N PRO A 63 8.34 -2.12 2.36
CA PRO A 63 9.40 -1.60 1.50
C PRO A 63 8.85 -1.20 0.13
N GLY A 64 9.49 -0.21 -0.50
CA GLY A 64 9.10 0.19 -1.85
C GLY A 64 9.40 -0.94 -2.84
N THR A 65 8.42 -1.30 -3.67
CA THR A 65 8.61 -2.32 -4.70
C THR A 65 8.06 -1.85 -6.05
N TYR A 66 8.65 -2.28 -7.15
CA TYR A 66 8.09 -2.00 -8.49
C TYR A 66 7.12 -3.08 -8.98
N SER A 67 7.19 -4.28 -8.40
CA SER A 67 6.31 -5.40 -8.75
C SER A 67 6.24 -6.44 -7.62
N LEU A 68 5.38 -7.44 -7.75
CA LEU A 68 5.39 -8.61 -6.86
C LEU A 68 6.40 -9.70 -7.29
N THR A 69 7.25 -9.40 -8.28
CA THR A 69 8.40 -10.23 -8.66
C THR A 69 9.66 -9.62 -8.04
N ALA A 70 10.33 -10.40 -7.19
CA ALA A 70 11.46 -9.92 -6.42
C ALA A 70 12.76 -9.89 -7.23
N GLU A 71 13.35 -8.70 -7.39
CA GLU A 71 14.70 -8.53 -7.95
C GLU A 71 15.70 -8.01 -6.89
N SER A 72 15.20 -7.59 -5.73
CA SER A 72 15.99 -7.13 -4.58
C SER A 72 15.49 -7.70 -3.26
N MET A 73 16.22 -7.44 -2.16
CA MET A 73 15.83 -7.90 -0.82
C MET A 73 14.56 -7.21 -0.31
N ASP A 74 14.42 -5.92 -0.57
CA ASP A 74 13.23 -5.14 -0.25
C ASP A 74 12.01 -5.73 -0.96
N GLU A 75 12.12 -5.99 -2.26
CA GLU A 75 11.05 -6.58 -3.05
C GLU A 75 10.75 -8.02 -2.63
N ARG A 76 11.78 -8.80 -2.28
CA ARG A 76 11.60 -10.16 -1.75
C ARG A 76 10.76 -10.18 -0.49
N ILE A 77 10.98 -9.25 0.44
CA ILE A 77 10.17 -9.12 1.66
C ILE A 77 8.72 -8.80 1.31
N VAL A 78 8.48 -7.93 0.32
CA VAL A 78 7.12 -7.61 -0.13
C VAL A 78 6.45 -8.84 -0.75
N THR A 79 7.13 -9.53 -1.67
CA THR A 79 6.62 -10.75 -2.30
C THR A 79 6.31 -11.84 -1.26
N GLU A 80 7.23 -12.12 -0.33
CA GLU A 80 7.01 -13.11 0.74
C GLU A 80 5.84 -12.72 1.64
N GLN A 81 5.73 -11.43 2.01
CA GLN A 81 4.62 -10.94 2.81
C GLN A 81 3.27 -11.06 2.09
N VAL A 82 3.21 -10.75 0.80
CA VAL A 82 1.99 -10.86 -0.02
C VAL A 82 1.61 -12.34 -0.20
N LEU A 83 2.57 -13.22 -0.46
CA LEU A 83 2.32 -14.67 -0.53
C LEU A 83 1.69 -15.21 0.76
N ASN A 84 2.17 -14.75 1.92
CA ASN A 84 1.56 -15.09 3.20
C ASN A 84 0.08 -14.66 3.27
N TRP A 85 -0.24 -13.45 2.82
CA TRP A 85 -1.62 -12.96 2.79
C TRP A 85 -2.53 -13.78 1.86
N ILE A 86 -2.05 -14.13 0.66
CA ILE A 86 -2.80 -14.97 -0.29
C ILE A 86 -3.09 -16.35 0.31
N HIS A 87 -2.17 -16.91 1.11
CA HIS A 87 -2.37 -18.16 1.84
C HIS A 87 -3.21 -18.01 3.12
N GLY A 88 -3.78 -16.83 3.38
CA GLY A 88 -4.65 -16.57 4.53
C GLY A 88 -3.91 -16.31 5.84
N HIS A 89 -2.58 -16.15 5.81
CA HIS A 89 -1.80 -15.79 6.98
C HIS A 89 -1.87 -14.28 7.21
N GLU A 90 -2.77 -13.90 8.11
CA GLU A 90 -2.97 -12.50 8.54
C GLU A 90 -3.09 -11.53 7.35
N PRO A 91 -4.06 -11.67 6.43
CA PRO A 91 -4.24 -10.68 5.38
C PRO A 91 -4.69 -9.32 5.95
N PRO A 92 -4.26 -8.19 5.38
CA PRO A 92 -4.78 -6.88 5.75
C PRO A 92 -6.26 -6.76 5.42
N GLY A 93 -6.96 -5.86 6.12
CA GLY A 93 -8.34 -5.53 5.79
C GLY A 93 -8.44 -4.75 4.47
N VAL A 94 -7.39 -3.99 4.14
CA VAL A 94 -7.27 -3.24 2.88
C VAL A 94 -5.79 -2.95 2.58
N ILE A 95 -5.44 -2.97 1.31
CA ILE A 95 -4.17 -2.48 0.77
C ILE A 95 -4.39 -1.07 0.24
N VAL A 96 -3.62 -0.11 0.72
CA VAL A 96 -3.54 1.23 0.13
C VAL A 96 -2.36 1.23 -0.84
N SER A 97 -2.67 1.24 -2.13
CA SER A 97 -1.71 1.35 -3.22
C SER A 97 -1.37 2.83 -3.44
N VAL A 98 -0.18 3.24 -3.01
CA VAL A 98 0.31 4.61 -3.20
C VAL A 98 0.91 4.75 -4.59
N VAL A 99 0.28 5.60 -5.41
CA VAL A 99 0.57 5.76 -6.83
C VAL A 99 1.05 7.19 -7.07
N ASP A 100 2.26 7.35 -7.58
CA ASP A 100 2.75 8.67 -8.04
C ASP A 100 2.08 9.04 -9.38
N ALA A 101 1.26 10.09 -9.34
CA ALA A 101 0.51 10.60 -10.47
C ALA A 101 1.38 11.12 -11.62
N THR A 102 2.61 11.54 -11.35
CA THR A 102 3.56 12.00 -12.37
C THR A 102 4.14 10.85 -13.20
N ASN A 103 4.03 9.61 -12.70
CA ASN A 103 4.54 8.41 -13.35
C ASN A 103 3.51 7.26 -13.27
N LEU A 104 2.28 7.56 -13.69
CA LEU A 104 1.12 6.69 -13.53
C LEU A 104 1.34 5.28 -14.09
N SER A 105 1.74 5.15 -15.36
CA SER A 105 1.91 3.84 -16.02
C SER A 105 2.84 2.89 -15.28
N ARG A 106 3.94 3.42 -14.71
CA ARG A 106 4.90 2.61 -13.95
C ARG A 106 4.35 2.16 -12.61
N ASN A 107 3.56 3.00 -11.95
CA ASN A 107 2.97 2.67 -10.65
C ASN A 107 1.78 1.70 -10.81
N LEU A 108 0.98 1.89 -11.86
CA LEU A 108 -0.19 1.02 -12.12
C LEU A 108 0.18 -0.44 -12.38
N TYR A 109 1.40 -0.72 -12.86
CA TYR A 109 1.86 -2.11 -13.01
C TYR A 109 1.84 -2.90 -11.68
N LEU A 110 2.27 -2.27 -10.59
CA LEU A 110 2.17 -2.88 -9.26
C LEU A 110 0.70 -2.92 -8.80
N THR A 111 -0.04 -1.83 -9.00
CA THR A 111 -1.45 -1.73 -8.58
C THR A 111 -2.32 -2.82 -9.19
N THR A 112 -2.13 -3.17 -10.47
CA THR A 112 -2.87 -4.26 -11.11
C THR A 112 -2.57 -5.61 -10.45
N GLN A 113 -1.31 -5.87 -10.11
CA GLN A 113 -0.94 -7.11 -9.40
C GLN A 113 -1.56 -7.17 -8.00
N LEU A 114 -1.68 -6.03 -7.30
CA LEU A 114 -2.33 -5.94 -6.00
C LEU A 114 -3.85 -6.15 -6.11
N ALA A 115 -4.48 -5.63 -7.16
CA ALA A 115 -5.91 -5.79 -7.40
C ALA A 115 -6.29 -7.27 -7.63
N ASP A 116 -5.41 -8.04 -8.26
CA ASP A 116 -5.62 -9.47 -8.52
C ASP A 116 -5.50 -10.37 -7.27
N LEU A 117 -5.10 -9.82 -6.11
CA LEU A 117 -4.89 -10.59 -4.88
C LEU A 117 -6.19 -11.05 -4.20
N GLY A 118 -7.34 -10.49 -4.57
CA GLY A 118 -8.61 -10.72 -3.88
C GLY A 118 -8.70 -10.06 -2.49
N ILE A 119 -7.75 -9.17 -2.16
CA ILE A 119 -7.76 -8.32 -0.97
C ILE A 119 -8.26 -6.93 -1.40
N PRO A 120 -9.13 -6.25 -0.63
CA PRO A 120 -9.58 -4.90 -0.98
C PRO A 120 -8.40 -3.95 -1.23
N VAL A 121 -8.44 -3.21 -2.34
CA VAL A 121 -7.42 -2.22 -2.71
C VAL A 121 -8.06 -0.84 -2.82
N VAL A 122 -7.40 0.16 -2.24
CA VAL A 122 -7.69 1.58 -2.43
C VAL A 122 -6.46 2.24 -3.06
N VAL A 123 -6.63 3.02 -4.12
CA VAL A 123 -5.53 3.78 -4.71
C VAL A 123 -5.43 5.17 -4.09
N ALA A 124 -4.28 5.45 -3.47
CA ALA A 124 -3.90 6.78 -3.03
C ALA A 124 -3.07 7.44 -4.14
N LEU A 125 -3.75 8.18 -5.02
CA LEU A 125 -3.10 8.92 -6.09
C LEU A 125 -2.40 10.17 -5.53
N ASN A 126 -1.08 10.11 -5.45
CA ASN A 126 -0.23 11.09 -4.79
C ASN A 126 0.54 11.97 -5.79
N MET A 127 1.13 13.07 -5.31
CA MET A 127 1.89 14.04 -6.12
C MET A 127 1.05 14.72 -7.21
N MET A 128 -0.25 14.85 -6.97
CA MET A 128 -1.20 15.49 -7.91
C MET A 128 -0.84 16.95 -8.21
N ASP A 129 -0.21 17.64 -7.26
CA ASP A 129 0.30 19.01 -7.39
C ASP A 129 1.50 19.13 -8.35
N MET A 130 2.20 18.01 -8.60
CA MET A 130 3.35 17.94 -9.52
C MET A 130 2.97 17.47 -10.93
N VAL A 131 1.71 17.12 -11.16
CA VAL A 131 1.23 16.69 -12.48
C VAL A 131 1.28 17.87 -13.44
N LYS A 132 1.90 17.67 -14.61
CA LYS A 132 1.96 18.70 -15.66
C LYS A 132 0.57 18.94 -16.24
N ASP A 133 0.24 20.19 -16.59
CA ASP A 133 -1.07 20.59 -17.14
C ASP A 133 -1.52 19.78 -18.38
N GLU A 134 -0.54 19.24 -19.13
CA GLU A 134 -0.77 18.42 -20.32
C GLU A 134 -1.28 17.00 -19.98
N ILE A 135 -1.04 16.53 -18.76
CA ILE A 135 -1.44 15.20 -18.28
C ILE A 135 -2.82 15.33 -17.64
N LYS A 136 -3.83 14.80 -18.32
CA LYS A 136 -5.19 14.67 -17.77
C LYS A 136 -5.37 13.26 -17.23
N ILE A 137 -5.61 13.15 -15.92
CA ILE A 137 -5.92 11.89 -15.26
C ILE A 137 -7.44 11.83 -15.05
N ASP A 138 -8.08 10.88 -15.72
CA ASP A 138 -9.50 10.58 -15.53
C ASP A 138 -9.64 9.56 -14.39
N LEU A 139 -10.05 10.05 -13.22
CA LEU A 139 -10.17 9.23 -12.01
C LEU A 139 -11.30 8.20 -12.11
N GLU A 140 -12.42 8.56 -12.74
CA GLU A 140 -13.55 7.65 -12.89
C GLU A 140 -13.18 6.51 -13.83
N LYS A 141 -12.55 6.83 -14.97
CA LYS A 141 -12.04 5.81 -15.89
C LYS A 141 -10.99 4.93 -15.22
N LEU A 142 -10.06 5.52 -14.48
CA LEU A 142 -9.01 4.77 -13.79
C LEU A 142 -9.59 3.78 -12.77
N ALA A 143 -10.55 4.22 -11.96
CA ALA A 143 -11.23 3.36 -10.99
C ALA A 143 -11.97 2.20 -11.68
N ASN A 144 -12.70 2.50 -12.76
CA ASN A 144 -13.43 1.50 -13.55
C ASN A 144 -12.50 0.46 -14.20
N ASP A 145 -11.41 0.92 -14.82
CA ASP A 145 -10.45 0.03 -15.52
C ASP A 145 -9.70 -0.88 -14.53
N LEU A 146 -9.44 -0.42 -13.31
CA LEU A 146 -8.78 -1.18 -12.25
C LEU A 146 -9.75 -2.08 -11.45
N GLY A 147 -11.06 -1.85 -11.55
CA GLY A 147 -12.07 -2.58 -10.76
C GLY A 147 -11.98 -2.32 -9.26
N ILE A 148 -11.48 -1.14 -8.86
CA ILE A 148 -11.27 -0.74 -7.46
C ILE A 148 -12.09 0.51 -7.13
N ALA A 149 -12.40 0.71 -5.85
CA ALA A 149 -13.15 1.86 -5.33
C ALA A 149 -12.23 2.92 -4.72
#